data_AF-A0A519LW72-F1
#
_entry.id   AF-A0A519LW72-F1
#
_cell.length_a   1.000
_cell.length_b   1.000
_cell.length_c   1.000
_cell.angle_alpha   90.00
_cell.angle_beta   90.00
_cell.angle_gamma   90.00
#
_symmetry.space_group_name_H-M   'P 1'
#
loop_
_entity.id
_entity.type
_entity.pdbx_description
1 polymer ?
#
loop_
_entity_poly.entity_id
_entity_poly.type
_entity_poly.pdbx_seq_one_letter_code
_entity_poly.pdbx_strand_id
1 'polypeptide(L)' 'MTDIDPGAPRAYTLSDFDFSLPPELIAQHPAAERSASRLLDGRAIEPADRIFRDLPGLLRAGDLL' A
#
# COMPACT_ATOMS: atom_id res chain seq x y z
N MET A 1 7.04 -18.49 -33.00
CA MET A 1 8.41 -17.93 -32.93
C MET A 1 8.27 -16.42 -32.89
N THR A 2 7.82 -15.87 -31.77
CA THR A 2 7.83 -14.41 -31.54
C THR A 2 8.65 -14.23 -30.29
N ASP A 3 9.84 -13.70 -30.49
CA ASP A 3 10.82 -13.38 -29.47
C ASP A 3 10.21 -12.30 -28.56
N ILE A 4 9.94 -12.65 -27.29
CA ILE A 4 9.59 -11.66 -26.27
C ILE A 4 10.92 -11.22 -25.67
N ASP A 5 11.42 -10.10 -26.17
CA ASP A 5 12.64 -9.47 -25.69
C ASP A 5 12.41 -8.98 -24.24
N PRO A 6 13.04 -9.59 -23.21
CA PRO A 6 12.71 -9.35 -21.81
C PRO A 6 13.22 -7.99 -21.28
N GLY A 7 13.91 -7.21 -22.11
CA GLY A 7 14.59 -5.96 -21.74
C GLY A 7 13.96 -4.66 -22.25
N ALA A 8 12.90 -4.71 -23.06
CA ALA A 8 12.24 -3.50 -23.52
C ALA A 8 11.48 -2.83 -22.36
N PRO A 9 11.66 -1.52 -22.10
CA PRO A 9 10.89 -0.83 -21.07
C PRO A 9 9.41 -0.93 -21.42
N ARG A 10 8.64 -1.53 -20.51
CA ARG A 10 7.20 -1.68 -20.67
C ARG A 10 6.58 -0.28 -20.76
N ALA A 11 5.88 -0.01 -21.85
CA ALA A 11 5.12 1.23 -21.96
C ALA A 11 3.95 1.16 -20.99
N TYR A 12 3.93 2.05 -20.00
CA TYR A 12 2.83 2.17 -19.05
C TYR A 12 1.85 3.25 -19.53
N THR A 13 0.57 2.97 -19.36
CA THR A 13 -0.54 3.90 -19.58
C THR A 13 -1.11 4.33 -18.24
N LEU A 14 -1.86 5.44 -18.22
CA LEU A 14 -2.55 5.89 -17.01
C LEU A 14 -3.51 4.81 -16.48
N SER A 15 -4.18 4.09 -17.39
CA SER A 15 -5.18 3.08 -17.07
C SER A 15 -4.60 1.83 -16.41
N ASP A 16 -3.29 1.57 -16.52
CA ASP A 16 -2.63 0.45 -15.81
C ASP A 16 -2.64 0.63 -14.28
N PHE A 17 -2.95 1.84 -13.79
CA PHE A 17 -3.01 2.20 -12.37
C PHE A 17 -4.39 2.67 -11.93
N ASP A 18 -5.41 2.50 -12.77
CA ASP A 18 -6.78 2.89 -12.45
C ASP A 18 -7.46 1.83 -11.56
N PHE A 19 -8.28 2.28 -10.62
CA PHE A 19 -9.05 1.39 -9.73
C PHE A 19 -10.34 2.04 -9.28
N SER A 20 -11.37 1.21 -9.05
CA SER A 20 -12.64 1.70 -8.54
C SER A 20 -12.51 2.10 -7.06
N LEU A 21 -12.58 3.40 -6.80
CA LEU A 21 -12.60 3.96 -5.44
C LEU A 21 -13.97 4.61 -5.17
N PRO A 22 -14.86 3.93 -4.43
CA PRO A 22 -16.10 4.55 -3.95
C PRO A 22 -15.79 5.83 -3.16
N PRO A 23 -16.44 6.97 -3.47
CA PRO A 23 -16.15 8.25 -2.81
C PRO A 23 -16.27 8.23 -1.29
N GLU A 24 -17.16 7.40 -0.75
CA GLU A 24 -17.38 7.21 0.69
C GLU A 24 -16.19 6.59 1.43
N LEU A 25 -15.28 5.90 0.72
CA LEU A 25 -14.05 5.36 1.29
C LEU A 25 -12.94 6.41 1.41
N ILE A 26 -13.15 7.61 0.85
CA ILE A 26 -12.23 8.73 1.01
C ILE A 26 -12.53 9.39 2.36
N ALA A 27 -11.62 9.21 3.31
CA ALA A 27 -11.73 9.84 4.62
C ALA A 27 -11.77 11.37 4.49
N GLN A 28 -12.90 11.97 4.88
CA GLN A 28 -13.08 13.43 4.82
C GLN A 28 -12.37 14.15 5.97
N HIS A 29 -12.18 13.44 7.09
CA HIS A 29 -11.50 13.92 8.29
C HIS A 29 -10.58 12.82 8.83
N PRO A 30 -9.50 13.17 9.56
CA PRO A 30 -8.69 12.18 10.24
C PRO A 30 -9.50 11.42 11.29
N ALA A 31 -9.02 10.23 11.66
CA ALA A 31 -9.56 9.51 12.82
C ALA A 31 -9.45 10.37 14.09
N ALA A 32 -10.44 10.26 14.99
CA ALA A 32 -10.49 11.03 16.23
C ALA A 32 -9.23 10.84 17.10
N GLU A 33 -8.73 9.61 17.17
CA GLU A 33 -7.38 9.30 17.64
C GLU A 33 -6.51 8.94 16.44
N ARG A 34 -5.43 9.69 16.22
CA ARG A 34 -4.55 9.45 15.06
C ARG A 34 -3.96 8.04 15.03
N SER A 35 -3.69 7.43 16.18
CA SER A 35 -3.16 6.07 16.31
C SER A 35 -4.20 4.97 16.13
N ALA A 36 -5.48 5.32 15.99
CA ALA A 36 -6.57 4.38 15.72
C ALA A 36 -6.82 4.16 14.22
N SER A 37 -6.04 4.79 13.33
CA SER A 37 -6.13 4.52 11.90
C SER A 37 -5.73 3.07 11.56
N ARG A 38 -6.31 2.54 10.48
CA ARG A 38 -5.91 1.25 9.90
C ARG A 38 -4.51 1.36 9.30
N LEU A 39 -3.76 0.26 9.39
CA LEU A 39 -2.46 0.07 8.75
C LEU A 39 -2.53 -1.18 7.88
N LEU A 40 -2.30 -1.03 6.57
CA LEU A 40 -2.15 -2.17 5.66
C LEU A 40 -0.68 -2.54 5.55
N ASP A 41 -0.29 -3.69 6.09
CA ASP A 41 1.07 -4.24 6.01
C ASP A 41 1.23 -5.03 4.70
N GLY A 42 1.71 -4.35 3.65
CA GLY A 42 1.90 -4.90 2.31
C GLY A 42 3.30 -5.47 2.04
N ARG A 43 4.08 -5.82 3.08
CA ARG A 43 5.45 -6.35 2.91
C ARG A 43 5.49 -7.79 2.37
N ALA A 44 4.40 -8.53 2.53
CA ALA A 44 4.23 -9.88 2.01
C ALA A 44 3.26 -9.87 0.80
N ILE A 45 3.22 -10.99 0.06
CA ILE A 45 2.28 -11.17 -1.07
C ILE A 45 0.83 -11.03 -0.60
N GLU A 46 0.49 -11.67 0.52
CA GLU A 46 -0.79 -11.48 1.18
C GLU A 46 -0.68 -10.30 2.15
N PRO A 47 -1.38 -9.18 1.91
CA PRO A 47 -1.34 -8.04 2.80
C PRO A 47 -2.10 -8.33 4.09
N ALA A 48 -1.63 -7.77 5.20
CA ALA A 48 -2.27 -7.92 6.50
C ALA A 48 -2.88 -6.61 6.99
N ASP A 49 -4.14 -6.64 7.40
CA ASP A 49 -4.79 -5.54 8.13
C ASP A 49 -4.28 -5.48 9.58
N ARG A 50 -3.89 -4.28 10.01
CA ARG A 50 -3.41 -3.96 11.37
C ARG A 50 -3.93 -2.59 11.82
N ILE A 51 -3.62 -2.18 13.04
CA ILE A 51 -3.85 -0.81 13.53
C ILE A 51 -2.53 -0.07 13.67
N PHE A 52 -2.51 1.24 13.39
CA PHE A 52 -1.29 2.04 13.41
C PHE A 52 -0.56 2.01 14.76
N ARG A 53 -1.28 1.89 15.89
CA ARG A 53 -0.68 1.74 17.22
C ARG A 53 0.19 0.48 17.39
N ASP A 54 0.02 -0.52 16.52
CA ASP A 54 0.82 -1.75 16.54
C ASP A 54 2.13 -1.62 15.75
N LEU A 55 2.32 -0.51 15.02
CA LEU A 55 3.50 -0.27 14.19
C LEU A 55 4.83 -0.47 14.94
N PRO A 56 5.01 -0.04 16.22
CA PRO A 56 6.26 -0.26 16.93
C PRO A 56 6.64 -1.75 17.06
N GLY A 57 5.67 -2.66 17.12
CA GLY A 57 5.91 -4.11 17.15
C GLY A 57 6.36 -4.70 15.81
N LEU A 58 6.29 -3.94 14.73
CA LEU A 58 6.70 -4.36 13.37
C LEU A 58 8.11 -3.89 13.00
N LEU A 59 8.72 -3.05 13.82
CA LEU A 59 10.04 -2.47 13.64
C LEU A 59 11.10 -3.34 14.29
N ARG A 60 12.32 -3.26 13.77
CA ARG A 60 13.50 -3.88 14.35
C ARG A 60 14.29 -2.84 15.15
N ALA A 61 15.02 -3.32 16.15
CA ALA A 61 15.96 -2.47 16.87
C ALA A 61 17.00 -1.89 15.89
N GLY A 62 17.14 -0.55 15.89
CA GLY A 62 18.04 0.17 14.98
C GLY A 62 17.38 0.71 13.71
N ASP A 63 16.09 0.44 13.46
CA ASP A 63 15.35 1.09 12.38
C ASP A 63 15.22 2.61 12.65
N LEU A 64 15.36 3.41 11.59
CA LEU A 64 15.15 4.86 11.62
C LEU A 64 13.82 5.20 10.95
N LEU A 65 12.93 5.90 11.67
CA LEU A 65 11.64 6.39 11.19
C LEU A 65 11.71 7.85 10.76
#